data_AF-A0A8H6PRG6-F1
#
_entry.id   AF-A0A8H6PRG6-F1
#
_cell.length_a   1.000
_cell.length_b   1.000
_cell.length_c   1.000
_cell.angle_alpha   90.00
_cell.angle_beta   90.00
_cell.angle_gamma   90.00
#
_symmetry.space_group_name_H-M   'P 1'
#
loop_
_entity.id
_entity.type
_entity.pdbx_description
1 polymer ?
#
loop_
_entity_poly.entity_id
_entity_poly.type
_entity_poly.pdbx_seq_one_letter_code
_entity_poly.pdbx_strand_id
1 'polypeptide(L)'
;MTEPDYQALYLEERERRLQAENRSQPTTFKEFIHECHSLLSRPLEVRDASESTQGTITPPAGKCCPTRLSLWEDCPGLLQDIYDTVCKYLEPSEQEPRRLFPSIAALEELGRRFARRKLSSEQDLESYERFAVEDHVHDVIAELCKIPETRKRFQLGDGVIFDNHSNALHEANIDSSTDQPPNPRRCRPDPFCIRRIDGTTSSIVTTVEYKPPHKLSVQTLRDGLLQEGLQTMDFYESVANQDRIPIEEAAKMRYNAQQLVGAALVQEYHVMIQEGLAFSYLTNGLALVLLYVPEYNPGTLFYYLCEPNSDVHGEDNFQQPNTALARVLCLCLLSFTVPLRDQLWRNTARERLHTWTTTFDPMHAQIIEQTPGYTSSQAARSSISYQPSESSPIQVVHPRI
;
A
#
# COMPACT_ATOMS: atom_id res chain seq x y z
N MET A 1 28.10 48.85 -25.20
CA MET A 1 27.76 47.42 -25.32
C MET A 1 28.81 46.66 -24.54
N THR A 2 28.43 46.11 -23.39
CA THR A 2 29.30 45.23 -22.59
C THR A 2 29.52 43.93 -23.37
N GLU A 3 30.78 43.53 -23.49
CA GLU A 3 31.19 42.30 -24.17
C GLU A 3 30.64 41.09 -23.39
N PRO A 4 30.08 40.05 -24.05
CA PRO A 4 29.57 38.88 -23.36
C PRO A 4 30.69 38.18 -22.59
N ASP A 5 30.41 37.79 -21.35
CA ASP A 5 31.32 36.95 -20.58
C ASP A 5 31.27 35.50 -21.12
N TYR A 6 32.14 35.23 -22.10
CA TYR A 6 32.25 33.91 -22.74
C TYR A 6 32.65 32.80 -21.76
N GLN A 7 33.32 33.14 -20.66
CA GLN A 7 33.69 32.16 -19.64
C GLN A 7 32.46 31.75 -18.81
N ALA A 8 31.63 32.71 -18.43
CA ALA A 8 30.34 32.43 -17.79
C ALA A 8 29.43 31.59 -18.69
N LEU A 9 29.31 31.94 -19.98
CA LEU A 9 28.50 31.18 -20.94
C LEU A 9 28.99 29.73 -21.14
N TYR A 10 30.31 29.51 -21.17
CA TYR A 10 30.88 28.16 -21.28
C TYR A 10 30.62 27.31 -20.03
N LEU A 11 30.73 27.90 -18.83
CA LEU A 11 30.43 27.21 -17.57
C LEU A 11 28.95 26.87 -17.48
N GLU A 12 28.06 27.80 -17.84
CA GLU A 12 26.61 27.57 -17.87
C GLU A 12 26.22 26.47 -18.87
N GLU A 13 26.82 26.46 -20.06
CA GLU A 13 26.59 25.40 -21.05
C GLU A 13 27.11 24.04 -20.57
N ARG A 14 28.29 24.00 -19.94
CA ARG A 14 28.83 22.77 -19.36
C ARG A 14 27.95 22.23 -18.24
N GLU A 15 27.45 23.12 -17.37
CA GLU A 15 26.54 22.75 -16.29
C GLU A 15 25.20 22.23 -16.82
N ARG A 16 24.62 22.90 -17.84
CA ARG A 16 23.41 22.42 -18.52
C ARG A 16 23.59 21.04 -19.14
N ARG A 17 24.74 20.77 -19.76
CA ARG A 17 25.05 19.44 -20.33
C ARG A 17 25.15 18.38 -19.25
N LEU A 18 25.87 18.65 -18.17
CA LEU A 18 26.00 17.72 -17.04
C LEU A 18 24.63 17.44 -16.39
N GLN A 19 23.78 18.46 -16.23
CA GLN A 19 22.42 18.27 -15.73
C GLN A 19 21.56 17.42 -16.67
N ALA A 20 21.64 17.67 -17.98
CA ALA A 20 20.90 16.89 -18.97
C ALA A 20 21.39 15.42 -19.04
N GLU A 21 22.69 15.18 -18.96
CA GLU A 21 23.28 13.85 -18.88
C GLU A 21 22.84 13.13 -17.61
N ASN A 22 22.90 13.79 -16.44
CA ASN A 22 22.48 13.20 -15.18
C ASN A 22 20.97 12.85 -15.16
N ARG A 23 20.15 13.66 -15.83
CA ARG A 23 18.70 13.40 -15.94
C ARG A 23 18.35 12.30 -16.94
N SER A 24 19.20 12.07 -17.94
CA SER A 24 18.94 11.10 -19.01
C SER A 24 19.59 9.74 -18.77
N GLN A 25 20.64 9.67 -17.95
CA GLN A 25 21.24 8.39 -17.57
C GLN A 25 20.29 7.55 -16.71
N PRO A 26 20.37 6.21 -16.79
CA PRO A 26 19.64 5.32 -15.88
C PRO A 26 20.01 5.60 -14.40
N THR A 27 19.05 5.36 -13.51
CA THR A 27 19.21 5.58 -12.07
C THR A 27 19.79 4.34 -11.38
N THR A 28 20.48 4.55 -10.26
CA THR A 28 20.82 3.47 -9.31
C THR A 28 19.57 3.00 -8.57
N PHE A 29 19.64 1.91 -7.80
CA PHE A 29 18.48 1.43 -7.05
C PHE A 29 17.98 2.46 -6.04
N LYS A 30 18.85 3.07 -5.24
CA LYS A 30 18.46 4.09 -4.25
C LYS A 30 17.98 5.38 -4.91
N GLU A 31 18.65 5.83 -5.97
CA GLU A 31 18.19 6.97 -6.77
C GLU A 31 16.78 6.69 -7.30
N PHE A 32 16.54 5.51 -7.87
CA PHE A 32 15.24 5.10 -8.40
C PHE A 32 14.14 5.10 -7.34
N ILE A 33 14.39 4.51 -6.16
CA ILE A 33 13.43 4.48 -5.05
C ILE A 33 13.10 5.91 -4.59
N HIS A 34 14.11 6.78 -4.45
CA HIS A 34 13.94 8.19 -4.11
C HIS A 34 13.09 8.92 -5.16
N GLU A 35 13.47 8.82 -6.44
CA GLU A 35 12.83 9.57 -7.52
C GLU A 35 11.39 9.10 -7.77
N CYS A 36 11.10 7.80 -7.69
CA CYS A 36 9.72 7.30 -7.75
C CYS A 36 8.87 7.89 -6.62
N HIS A 37 9.40 7.96 -5.39
CA HIS A 37 8.67 8.58 -4.30
C HIS A 37 8.47 10.09 -4.50
N SER A 38 9.55 10.80 -4.83
CA SER A 38 9.56 12.26 -4.98
C SER A 38 8.74 12.77 -6.16
N LEU A 39 8.76 12.05 -7.30
CA LEU A 39 8.12 12.47 -8.55
C LEU A 39 6.74 11.85 -8.77
N LEU A 40 6.43 10.69 -8.18
CA LEU A 40 5.17 9.96 -8.43
C LEU A 40 4.27 9.93 -7.18
N SER A 41 4.81 9.59 -6.01
CA SER A 41 4.03 9.41 -4.77
C SER A 41 3.71 10.73 -4.07
N ARG A 42 4.69 11.61 -3.89
CA ARG A 42 4.49 12.91 -3.22
C ARG A 42 3.54 13.86 -3.95
N PRO A 43 3.60 13.96 -5.29
CA PRO A 43 2.70 14.86 -6.03
C PRO A 43 1.30 14.30 -6.25
N LEU A 44 1.01 13.08 -5.77
CA LEU A 44 -0.28 12.44 -5.97
C LEU A 44 -1.39 13.22 -5.25
N GLU A 45 -2.37 13.68 -6.01
CA GLU A 45 -3.50 14.43 -5.49
C GLU A 45 -4.80 13.63 -5.59
N VAL A 46 -5.66 13.82 -4.59
CA VAL A 46 -7.00 13.24 -4.53
C VAL A 46 -8.02 14.31 -4.87
N ARG A 47 -9.04 13.95 -5.66
CA ARG A 47 -10.16 14.84 -5.95
C ARG A 47 -11.15 14.85 -4.78
N ASP A 48 -11.86 15.95 -4.61
CA ASP A 48 -12.92 16.01 -3.60
C ASP A 48 -13.96 14.91 -3.83
N ALA A 49 -14.50 14.37 -2.73
CA ALA A 49 -15.44 13.23 -2.78
C ALA A 49 -16.70 13.56 -3.59
N SER A 50 -17.15 14.81 -3.57
CA SER A 50 -18.31 15.30 -4.33
C SER A 50 -18.12 15.27 -5.86
N GLU A 51 -16.87 15.29 -6.32
CA GLU A 51 -16.52 15.25 -7.75
C GLU A 51 -15.92 13.90 -8.18
N SER A 52 -15.97 12.91 -7.29
CA SER A 52 -15.45 11.57 -7.49
C SER A 52 -16.56 10.57 -7.80
N THR A 53 -16.17 9.40 -8.28
CA THR A 53 -17.10 8.29 -8.53
C THR A 53 -17.88 7.96 -7.28
N GLN A 54 -19.19 7.86 -7.45
CA GLN A 54 -20.12 7.55 -6.38
C GLN A 54 -20.17 6.04 -6.13
N GLY A 55 -20.51 5.65 -4.92
CA GLY A 55 -20.71 4.25 -4.54
C GLY A 55 -19.75 3.83 -3.45
N THR A 56 -20.22 2.92 -2.61
CA THR A 56 -19.61 2.65 -1.32
C THR A 56 -18.92 1.29 -1.32
N ILE A 57 -18.11 1.04 -0.30
CA ILE A 57 -17.51 -0.29 -0.12
C ILE A 57 -18.63 -1.28 0.15
N THR A 58 -18.81 -2.23 -0.77
CA THR A 58 -19.86 -3.26 -0.65
C THR A 58 -19.66 -4.07 0.64
N PRO A 59 -20.71 -4.25 1.47
CA PRO A 59 -20.64 -5.10 2.64
C PRO A 59 -20.19 -6.52 2.24
N PRO A 60 -19.21 -7.13 2.94
CA PRO A 60 -18.65 -8.43 2.57
C PRO A 60 -19.54 -9.59 3.02
N ALA A 61 -20.86 -9.48 2.83
CA ALA A 61 -21.82 -10.47 3.29
C ALA A 61 -21.52 -11.85 2.68
N GLY A 62 -21.49 -12.87 3.53
CA GLY A 62 -21.17 -14.25 3.14
C GLY A 62 -19.68 -14.54 2.97
N LYS A 63 -18.78 -13.59 3.25
CA LYS A 63 -17.33 -13.81 3.20
C LYS A 63 -16.77 -14.28 4.54
N CYS A 64 -15.67 -15.03 4.47
CA CYS A 64 -14.90 -15.45 5.64
C CYS A 64 -14.39 -14.22 6.39
N CYS A 65 -14.56 -14.19 7.71
CA CYS A 65 -14.20 -13.08 8.58
C CYS A 65 -13.18 -13.55 9.62
N PRO A 66 -12.10 -12.78 9.89
CA PRO A 66 -11.19 -13.10 10.98
C PRO A 66 -11.91 -12.90 12.32
N THR A 67 -11.55 -13.69 13.33
CA THR A 67 -12.02 -13.49 14.70
C THR A 67 -11.28 -12.31 15.34
N ARG A 68 -9.97 -12.21 15.12
CA ARG A 68 -9.10 -11.19 15.69
C ARG A 68 -8.39 -10.39 14.61
N LEU A 69 -8.23 -9.09 14.86
CA LEU A 69 -7.36 -8.21 14.10
C LEU A 69 -6.24 -7.73 15.03
N SER A 70 -4.98 -7.87 14.63
CA SER A 70 -3.82 -7.57 15.48
C SER A 70 -2.76 -6.78 14.74
N LEU A 71 -2.07 -5.88 15.43
CA LEU A 71 -0.90 -5.20 14.87
C LEU A 71 0.19 -6.22 14.55
N TRP A 72 0.80 -6.10 13.38
CA TRP A 72 1.95 -6.88 12.96
C TRP A 72 3.24 -6.18 13.42
N GLU A 73 3.59 -6.37 14.69
CA GLU A 73 4.73 -5.67 15.32
C GLU A 73 6.08 -5.95 14.65
N ASP A 74 6.30 -7.18 14.21
CA ASP A 74 7.57 -7.58 13.57
C ASP A 74 7.68 -7.11 12.11
N CYS A 75 6.61 -6.54 11.53
CA CYS A 75 6.57 -6.15 10.12
C CYS A 75 7.73 -5.23 9.71
N PRO A 76 8.03 -4.13 10.42
CA PRO A 76 9.12 -3.23 10.02
C PRO A 76 10.48 -3.93 9.96
N GLY A 77 10.78 -4.79 10.94
CA GLY A 77 12.03 -5.55 10.97
C GLY A 77 12.13 -6.52 9.79
N LEU A 78 11.05 -7.25 9.50
CA LEU A 78 10.99 -8.17 8.36
C LEU A 78 11.16 -7.44 7.02
N LEU A 79 10.51 -6.29 6.83
CA LEU A 79 10.68 -5.50 5.61
C LEU A 79 12.10 -4.96 5.49
N GLN A 80 12.70 -4.50 6.60
CA GLN A 80 14.07 -4.00 6.60
C GLN A 80 15.07 -5.10 6.21
N ASP A 81 14.95 -6.31 6.76
CA ASP A 81 15.83 -7.44 6.42
C ASP A 81 15.78 -7.80 4.93
N ILE A 82 14.59 -7.77 4.34
CA ILE A 82 14.39 -7.99 2.90
C ILE A 82 15.02 -6.84 2.11
N TYR A 83 14.75 -5.59 2.50
CA TYR A 83 15.25 -4.41 1.81
C TYR A 83 16.78 -4.29 1.86
N ASP A 84 17.41 -4.59 2.99
CA ASP A 84 18.86 -4.64 3.16
C ASP A 84 19.48 -5.70 2.26
N THR A 85 18.82 -6.86 2.14
CA THR A 85 19.23 -7.91 1.22
C THR A 85 19.17 -7.42 -0.23
N VAL A 86 18.08 -6.76 -0.64
CA VAL A 86 17.96 -6.18 -1.99
C VAL A 86 19.06 -5.15 -2.25
N CYS A 87 19.27 -4.22 -1.33
CA CYS A 87 20.31 -3.20 -1.41
C CYS A 87 21.70 -3.82 -1.56
N LYS A 88 22.01 -4.88 -0.81
CA LYS A 88 23.28 -5.61 -0.91
C LYS A 88 23.54 -6.15 -2.32
N TYR A 89 22.51 -6.59 -3.03
CA TYR A 89 22.67 -7.17 -4.38
C TYR A 89 22.63 -6.13 -5.50
N LEU A 90 21.77 -5.11 -5.39
CA LEU A 90 21.60 -4.12 -6.45
C LEU A 90 22.54 -2.92 -6.32
N GLU A 91 22.97 -2.60 -5.10
CA GLU A 91 23.84 -1.45 -4.80
C GLU A 91 24.86 -1.78 -3.69
N PRO A 92 25.78 -2.74 -3.94
CA PRO A 92 26.79 -3.15 -2.97
C PRO A 92 27.78 -2.02 -2.66
N SER A 93 28.12 -1.82 -1.38
CA SER A 93 28.97 -0.71 -0.90
C SER A 93 30.41 -0.72 -1.44
N GLU A 94 30.89 -1.87 -1.92
CA GLU A 94 32.27 -2.05 -2.40
C GLU A 94 32.42 -1.89 -3.93
N GLN A 95 31.34 -1.64 -4.66
CA GLN A 95 31.35 -1.47 -6.12
C GLN A 95 30.65 -0.19 -6.53
N GLU A 96 30.93 0.28 -7.74
CA GLU A 96 30.20 1.40 -8.31
C GLU A 96 28.71 1.02 -8.46
N PRO A 97 27.77 1.86 -7.99
CA PRO A 97 26.34 1.61 -8.09
C PRO A 97 25.92 1.34 -9.54
N ARG A 98 25.21 0.23 -9.76
CA ARG A 98 24.73 -0.14 -11.09
C ARG A 98 23.53 0.73 -11.45
N ARG A 99 23.61 1.37 -12.62
CA ARG A 99 22.55 2.20 -13.19
C ARG A 99 21.62 1.36 -14.05
N LEU A 100 20.66 0.69 -13.42
CA LEU A 100 19.80 -0.33 -14.04
C LEU A 100 18.36 0.13 -14.29
N PHE A 101 17.94 1.24 -13.68
CA PHE A 101 16.54 1.64 -13.60
C PHE A 101 16.23 2.87 -14.46
N PRO A 102 14.94 3.13 -14.77
CA PRO A 102 14.52 4.29 -15.57
C PRO A 102 15.20 5.59 -15.14
N SER A 103 15.53 6.43 -16.13
CA SER A 103 16.14 7.73 -15.89
C SER A 103 15.19 8.69 -15.20
N ILE A 104 15.74 9.72 -14.54
CA ILE A 104 14.95 10.78 -13.89
C ILE A 104 13.98 11.41 -14.90
N ALA A 105 14.45 11.67 -16.13
CA ALA A 105 13.60 12.24 -17.19
C ALA A 105 12.40 11.35 -17.56
N ALA A 106 12.57 10.02 -17.53
CA ALA A 106 11.47 9.08 -17.77
C ALA A 106 10.43 9.13 -16.63
N LEU A 107 10.90 9.16 -15.38
CA LEU A 107 10.04 9.26 -14.20
C LEU A 107 9.30 10.60 -14.14
N GLU A 108 9.93 11.71 -14.54
CA GLU A 108 9.29 13.02 -14.60
C GLU A 108 8.19 13.10 -15.67
N GLU A 109 8.37 12.45 -16.82
CA GLU A 109 7.31 12.35 -17.82
C GLU A 109 6.12 11.58 -17.26
N LEU A 110 6.35 10.49 -16.52
CA LEU A 110 5.30 9.74 -15.87
C LEU A 110 4.61 10.57 -14.77
N GLY A 111 5.38 11.24 -13.90
CA GLY A 111 4.86 12.14 -12.86
C GLY A 111 4.01 13.27 -13.44
N ARG A 112 4.42 13.86 -14.57
CA ARG A 112 3.62 14.86 -15.30
C ARG A 112 2.28 14.32 -15.78
N ARG A 113 2.14 13.01 -16.04
CA ARG A 113 0.84 12.40 -16.43
C ARG A 113 -0.07 12.25 -15.23
N PHE A 114 0.43 11.78 -14.09
CA PHE A 114 -0.36 11.66 -12.87
C PHE A 114 -0.77 13.01 -12.30
N ALA A 115 0.11 14.02 -12.36
CA ALA A 115 -0.22 15.38 -11.93
C ALA A 115 -1.38 16.03 -12.72
N ARG A 116 -1.70 15.53 -13.93
CA ARG A 116 -2.85 16.03 -14.73
C ARG A 116 -4.19 15.48 -14.25
N ARG A 117 -4.20 14.39 -13.48
CA ARG A 117 -5.41 13.66 -13.10
C ARG A 117 -5.36 13.25 -11.64
N LYS A 118 -6.11 13.98 -10.81
CA LYS A 118 -6.37 13.62 -9.42
C LYS A 118 -7.10 12.28 -9.33
N LEU A 119 -6.81 11.50 -8.30
CA LEU A 119 -7.53 10.26 -8.00
C LEU A 119 -8.99 10.56 -7.69
N SER A 120 -9.90 10.03 -8.49
CA SER A 120 -11.35 10.24 -8.38
C SER A 120 -12.17 8.96 -8.64
N SER A 121 -11.51 7.85 -8.96
CA SER A 121 -12.14 6.58 -9.29
C SER A 121 -11.22 5.39 -9.02
N GLU A 122 -11.82 4.20 -8.93
CA GLU A 122 -11.09 2.93 -8.93
C GLU A 122 -10.15 2.80 -10.12
N GLN A 123 -10.59 3.23 -11.31
CA GLN A 123 -9.76 3.18 -12.51
C GLN A 123 -8.54 4.11 -12.42
N ASP A 124 -8.68 5.27 -11.76
CA ASP A 124 -7.56 6.18 -11.52
C ASP A 124 -6.54 5.53 -10.59
N LEU A 125 -7.04 4.91 -9.51
CA LEU A 125 -6.20 4.21 -8.55
C LEU A 125 -5.48 3.03 -9.21
N GLU A 126 -6.20 2.19 -9.96
CA GLU A 126 -5.61 1.08 -10.72
C GLU A 126 -4.51 1.57 -11.67
N SER A 127 -4.78 2.65 -12.41
CA SER A 127 -3.78 3.21 -13.34
C SER A 127 -2.55 3.72 -12.60
N TYR A 128 -2.74 4.38 -11.45
CA TYR A 128 -1.64 4.84 -10.62
C TYR A 128 -0.84 3.67 -10.05
N GLU A 129 -1.47 2.70 -9.39
CA GLU A 129 -0.78 1.56 -8.78
C GLU A 129 0.01 0.79 -9.82
N ARG A 130 -0.61 0.50 -10.98
CA ARG A 130 0.05 -0.21 -12.09
C ARG A 130 1.33 0.49 -12.55
N PHE A 131 1.21 1.75 -12.97
CA PHE A 131 2.30 2.44 -13.64
C PHE A 131 3.28 3.11 -12.67
N ALA A 132 2.86 3.51 -11.47
CA ALA A 132 3.71 4.18 -10.50
C ALA A 132 4.38 3.20 -9.52
N VAL A 133 3.78 2.04 -9.27
CA VAL A 133 4.25 1.09 -8.25
C VAL A 133 4.56 -0.29 -8.87
N GLU A 134 3.56 -0.98 -9.41
CA GLU A 134 3.67 -2.39 -9.83
C GLU A 134 4.71 -2.61 -10.95
N ASP A 135 4.65 -1.83 -12.03
CA ASP A 135 5.59 -1.95 -13.15
C ASP A 135 7.04 -1.73 -12.68
N HIS A 136 7.25 -0.80 -11.75
CA HIS A 136 8.56 -0.54 -11.16
C HIS A 136 9.02 -1.65 -10.20
N VAL A 137 8.09 -2.25 -9.44
CA VAL A 137 8.39 -3.45 -8.63
C VAL A 137 8.75 -4.63 -9.54
N HIS A 138 8.03 -4.80 -10.65
CA HIS A 138 8.34 -5.77 -11.68
C HIS A 138 9.77 -5.57 -12.21
N ASP A 139 10.17 -4.35 -12.56
CA ASP A 139 11.51 -4.04 -13.07
C ASP A 139 12.61 -4.40 -12.05
N VAL A 140 12.39 -4.09 -10.77
CA VAL A 140 13.33 -4.48 -9.70
C VAL A 140 13.43 -6.00 -9.58
N ILE A 141 12.29 -6.71 -9.59
CA ILE A 141 12.29 -8.18 -9.52
C ILE A 141 12.96 -8.79 -10.76
N ALA A 142 12.77 -8.20 -11.94
CA ALA A 142 13.42 -8.65 -13.18
C ALA A 142 14.95 -8.53 -13.09
N GLU A 143 15.48 -7.44 -12.53
CA GLU A 143 16.92 -7.31 -12.26
C GLU A 143 17.41 -8.33 -11.20
N LEU A 144 16.63 -8.53 -10.13
CA LEU A 144 16.93 -9.56 -9.13
C LEU A 144 16.91 -10.97 -9.72
N CYS A 145 16.07 -11.25 -10.72
CA CYS A 145 16.03 -12.55 -11.40
C CYS A 145 17.30 -12.84 -12.22
N LYS A 146 18.11 -11.83 -12.56
CA LYS A 146 19.38 -12.02 -13.27
C LYS A 146 20.51 -12.51 -12.35
N ILE A 147 20.33 -12.42 -11.04
CA ILE A 147 21.32 -12.79 -10.02
C ILE A 147 20.96 -14.18 -9.45
N PRO A 148 21.80 -15.22 -9.64
CA PRO A 148 21.47 -16.58 -9.19
C PRO A 148 21.19 -16.70 -7.69
N GLU A 149 21.91 -15.94 -6.87
CA GLU A 149 21.80 -15.96 -5.41
C GLU A 149 20.44 -15.45 -4.93
N THR A 150 19.93 -14.37 -5.51
CA THR A 150 18.61 -13.80 -5.19
C THR A 150 17.49 -14.67 -5.71
N ARG A 151 17.63 -15.25 -6.92
CA ARG A 151 16.67 -16.25 -7.44
C ARG A 151 16.47 -17.39 -6.45
N LYS A 152 17.56 -17.92 -5.90
CA LYS A 152 17.53 -18.98 -4.89
C LYS A 152 16.99 -18.49 -3.56
N ARG A 153 17.46 -17.33 -3.08
CA ARG A 153 17.10 -16.77 -1.76
C ARG A 153 15.62 -16.41 -1.64
N PHE A 154 15.03 -15.88 -2.71
CA PHE A 154 13.64 -15.43 -2.75
C PHE A 154 12.73 -16.35 -3.57
N GLN A 155 13.24 -17.44 -4.14
CA GLN A 155 12.43 -18.39 -4.93
C GLN A 155 11.68 -17.72 -6.10
N LEU A 156 12.37 -16.81 -6.81
CA LEU A 156 11.77 -15.90 -7.81
C LEU A 156 11.29 -16.57 -9.11
N GLY A 157 11.67 -17.83 -9.37
CA GLY A 157 11.40 -18.46 -10.66
C GLY A 157 12.10 -17.70 -11.80
N ASP A 158 11.35 -17.41 -12.85
CA ASP A 158 11.76 -16.64 -14.04
C ASP A 158 11.24 -15.20 -14.05
N GLY A 159 10.46 -14.79 -13.05
CA GLY A 159 9.93 -13.42 -12.95
C GLY A 159 8.50 -13.38 -12.41
N VAL A 160 7.86 -12.22 -12.60
CA VAL A 160 6.53 -11.93 -12.03
C VAL A 160 5.60 -11.30 -13.06
N ILE A 161 4.30 -11.48 -12.85
CA ILE A 161 3.24 -10.81 -13.62
C ILE A 161 2.25 -10.21 -12.64
N PHE A 162 1.92 -8.94 -12.85
CA PHE A 162 0.81 -8.24 -12.21
C PHE A 162 -0.39 -8.33 -13.17
N ASP A 163 -1.48 -8.94 -12.73
CA ASP A 163 -2.65 -9.14 -13.57
C ASP A 163 -3.96 -8.80 -12.85
N ASN A 164 -4.89 -8.24 -13.62
CA ASN A 164 -6.24 -7.95 -13.20
C ASN A 164 -7.15 -9.03 -13.80
N HIS A 165 -7.69 -9.91 -12.97
CA HIS A 165 -8.49 -11.02 -13.48
C HIS A 165 -9.83 -11.18 -12.78
N SER A 166 -10.87 -10.72 -13.47
CA SER A 166 -12.23 -11.24 -13.26
C SER A 166 -12.41 -12.69 -13.77
N ASN A 167 -11.49 -13.25 -14.58
CA ASN A 167 -11.75 -14.50 -15.34
C ASN A 167 -10.78 -15.69 -15.11
N ALA A 168 -9.60 -15.54 -14.47
CA ALA A 168 -8.62 -16.63 -14.38
C ALA A 168 -8.83 -17.60 -13.19
N LEU A 169 -9.72 -17.28 -12.25
CA LEU A 169 -9.99 -18.10 -11.06
C LEU A 169 -10.95 -19.28 -11.34
N HIS A 170 -11.15 -19.70 -12.60
CA HIS A 170 -12.14 -20.72 -12.95
C HIS A 170 -11.70 -21.85 -13.89
N GLU A 171 -10.43 -22.26 -13.87
CA GLU A 171 -10.05 -23.49 -14.59
C GLU A 171 -9.92 -24.76 -13.71
N ALA A 172 -10.10 -24.66 -12.39
CA ALA A 172 -9.89 -25.82 -11.51
C ALA A 172 -11.15 -26.54 -11.00
N ASN A 173 -12.37 -26.14 -11.38
CA ASN A 173 -13.60 -26.85 -10.97
C ASN A 173 -14.64 -26.88 -12.10
N ILE A 174 -14.35 -27.61 -13.18
CA ILE A 174 -15.40 -28.13 -14.06
C ILE A 174 -15.62 -29.58 -13.65
N ASP A 175 -16.42 -29.78 -12.61
CA ASP A 175 -17.17 -31.03 -12.47
C ASP A 175 -18.22 -31.02 -13.57
N SER A 176 -18.04 -31.91 -14.54
CA SER A 176 -18.91 -32.11 -15.69
C SER A 176 -20.26 -32.70 -15.26
N SER A 177 -21.18 -31.86 -14.78
CA SER A 177 -22.63 -32.12 -14.84
C SER A 177 -23.41 -30.99 -14.17
N THR A 178 -23.90 -30.02 -14.94
CA THR A 178 -25.27 -29.46 -14.84
C THR A 178 -25.45 -28.36 -15.89
N ASP A 179 -26.43 -28.54 -16.77
CA ASP A 179 -26.92 -27.53 -17.71
C ASP A 179 -27.59 -26.37 -16.95
N GLN A 180 -26.82 -25.39 -16.49
CA GLN A 180 -27.36 -24.07 -16.15
C GLN A 180 -26.55 -22.97 -16.85
N PRO A 181 -27.23 -21.95 -17.41
CA PRO A 181 -26.54 -20.82 -18.01
C PRO A 181 -25.75 -20.05 -16.94
N PRO A 182 -24.59 -19.47 -17.29
CA PRO A 182 -23.77 -18.71 -16.34
C PRO A 182 -24.58 -17.53 -15.82
N ASN A 183 -24.79 -17.51 -14.50
CA ASN A 183 -25.56 -16.47 -13.83
C ASN A 183 -24.73 -15.17 -13.79
N PRO A 184 -25.12 -14.07 -14.48
CA PRO A 184 -24.31 -12.87 -14.64
C PRO A 184 -24.32 -11.95 -13.41
N ARG A 185 -24.64 -12.46 -12.21
CA ARG A 185 -24.84 -11.68 -10.97
C ARG A 185 -24.03 -12.16 -9.77
N ARG A 186 -22.84 -12.73 -9.98
CA ARG A 186 -21.85 -12.76 -8.90
C ARG A 186 -20.94 -11.55 -9.08
N CYS A 187 -21.22 -10.46 -8.36
CA CYS A 187 -20.23 -9.41 -8.12
C CYS A 187 -19.09 -10.03 -7.30
N ARG A 188 -18.17 -10.73 -7.97
CA ARG A 188 -16.88 -11.04 -7.38
C ARG A 188 -16.09 -9.72 -7.40
N PRO A 189 -15.45 -9.32 -6.29
CA PRO A 189 -14.43 -8.28 -6.36
C PRO A 189 -13.36 -8.73 -7.34
N ASP A 190 -12.70 -7.78 -7.99
CA ASP A 190 -11.57 -8.00 -8.87
C ASP A 190 -10.29 -7.93 -8.02
N PRO A 191 -9.81 -9.02 -7.38
CA PRO A 191 -8.50 -8.96 -6.75
C PRO A 191 -7.46 -8.87 -7.86
N PHE A 192 -6.64 -7.84 -7.78
CA PHE A 192 -5.41 -7.75 -8.55
C PHE A 192 -4.46 -8.80 -8.01
N CYS A 193 -3.89 -9.63 -8.88
CA CYS A 193 -3.08 -10.77 -8.50
C CYS A 193 -1.64 -10.61 -8.98
N ILE A 194 -0.72 -11.00 -8.12
CA ILE A 194 0.70 -11.05 -8.41
C ILE A 194 1.07 -12.52 -8.54
N ARG A 195 1.66 -12.89 -9.68
CA ARG A 195 2.01 -14.26 -10.00
C ARG A 195 3.48 -14.42 -10.28
N ARG A 196 4.02 -15.55 -9.83
CA ARG A 196 5.35 -16.02 -10.21
C ARG A 196 5.26 -16.79 -11.52
N ILE A 197 6.19 -16.54 -12.43
CA ILE A 197 6.40 -17.37 -13.61
C ILE A 197 7.55 -18.35 -13.32
N ASP A 198 7.38 -19.62 -13.65
CA ASP A 198 8.45 -20.62 -13.64
C ASP A 198 8.29 -21.51 -14.88
N GLY A 199 9.10 -21.24 -15.91
CA GLY A 199 8.95 -21.80 -17.24
C GLY A 199 7.58 -21.53 -17.85
N THR A 200 6.79 -22.59 -18.04
CA THR A 200 5.42 -22.51 -18.58
C THR A 200 4.35 -22.43 -17.49
N THR A 201 4.74 -22.46 -16.21
CA THR A 201 3.81 -22.46 -15.08
C THR A 201 3.69 -21.07 -14.48
N SER A 202 2.48 -20.74 -14.01
CA SER A 202 2.17 -19.48 -13.33
C SER A 202 1.44 -19.79 -12.03
N SER A 203 1.93 -19.27 -10.91
CA SER A 203 1.34 -19.49 -9.59
C SER A 203 1.09 -18.18 -8.88
N ILE A 204 -0.05 -18.05 -8.21
CA ILE A 204 -0.36 -16.89 -7.37
C ILE A 204 0.62 -16.77 -6.20
N VAL A 205 1.00 -15.55 -5.89
CA VAL A 205 1.99 -15.21 -4.85
C VAL A 205 1.30 -14.40 -3.77
N THR A 206 0.55 -13.38 -4.18
CA THR A 206 -0.21 -12.50 -3.31
C THR A 206 -1.31 -11.82 -4.15
N THR A 207 -2.25 -11.19 -3.46
CA THR A 207 -3.29 -10.35 -4.05
C THR A 207 -3.19 -8.93 -3.50
N VAL A 208 -3.99 -8.03 -4.06
CA VAL A 208 -4.19 -6.69 -3.53
C VAL A 208 -5.62 -6.22 -3.77
N GLU A 209 -6.16 -5.54 -2.75
CA GLU A 209 -7.44 -4.86 -2.80
C GLU A 209 -7.26 -3.35 -2.97
N TYR A 210 -7.83 -2.79 -4.02
CA TYR A 210 -7.80 -1.35 -4.33
C TYR A 210 -9.08 -0.66 -3.85
N LYS A 211 -8.91 0.34 -2.98
CA LYS A 211 -10.01 1.21 -2.53
C LYS A 211 -9.60 2.66 -2.66
N PRO A 212 -10.19 3.44 -3.59
CA PRO A 212 -9.75 4.82 -3.82
C PRO A 212 -9.97 5.70 -2.59
N PRO A 213 -9.17 6.76 -2.40
CA PRO A 213 -9.17 7.54 -1.15
C PRO A 213 -10.51 8.18 -0.78
N HIS A 214 -11.36 8.51 -1.76
CA HIS A 214 -12.70 9.07 -1.49
C HIS A 214 -13.67 8.02 -0.94
N LYS A 215 -13.40 6.71 -1.11
CA LYS A 215 -14.16 5.61 -0.51
C LYS A 215 -13.51 5.07 0.76
N LEU A 216 -12.18 5.15 0.86
CA LEU A 216 -11.41 4.73 2.02
C LEU A 216 -10.22 5.67 2.24
N SER A 217 -10.45 6.73 3.02
CA SER A 217 -9.43 7.75 3.25
C SER A 217 -8.33 7.26 4.21
N VAL A 218 -7.16 7.92 4.19
CA VAL A 218 -6.08 7.66 5.17
C VAL A 218 -6.57 7.88 6.59
N GLN A 219 -7.40 8.90 6.83
CA GLN A 219 -7.97 9.14 8.16
C GLN A 219 -8.93 8.03 8.58
N THR A 220 -9.77 7.55 7.67
CA THR A 220 -10.66 6.40 7.92
C THR A 220 -9.87 5.14 8.24
N LEU A 221 -8.74 4.89 7.56
CA LEU A 221 -7.82 3.79 7.88
C LEU A 221 -7.26 3.92 9.30
N ARG A 222 -6.76 5.09 9.68
CA ARG A 222 -6.26 5.35 11.05
C ARG A 222 -7.34 5.10 12.09
N ASP A 223 -8.51 5.73 11.91
CA ASP A 223 -9.62 5.66 12.87
C ASP A 223 -10.22 4.25 12.98
N GLY A 224 -10.26 3.50 11.87
CA GLY A 224 -10.83 2.16 11.81
C GLY A 224 -9.90 1.04 12.27
N LEU A 225 -8.57 1.21 12.08
CA LEU A 225 -7.57 0.23 12.51
C LEU A 225 -7.11 0.45 13.96
N LEU A 226 -7.00 1.70 14.42
CA LEU A 226 -6.45 2.00 15.73
C LEU A 226 -7.55 1.98 16.79
N GLN A 227 -7.45 1.03 17.73
CA GLN A 227 -8.11 1.16 19.03
C GLN A 227 -7.10 1.66 20.05
N GLU A 228 -7.35 2.83 20.64
CA GLU A 228 -6.48 3.39 21.70
C GLU A 228 -6.11 2.34 22.75
N GLY A 229 -4.81 2.08 22.89
CA GLY A 229 -4.25 1.17 23.87
C GLY A 229 -4.39 -0.33 23.59
N LEU A 230 -4.94 -0.75 22.44
CA LEU A 230 -5.14 -2.15 22.08
C LEU A 230 -4.33 -2.54 20.84
N GLN A 231 -3.43 -3.51 21.04
CA GLN A 231 -2.62 -4.12 19.98
C GLN A 231 -3.39 -5.20 19.21
N THR A 232 -4.41 -5.77 19.84
CA THR A 232 -5.30 -6.78 19.28
C THR A 232 -6.75 -6.45 19.62
N MET A 233 -7.65 -6.59 18.66
CA MET A 233 -9.09 -6.44 18.85
C MET A 233 -9.84 -7.73 18.49
N ASP A 234 -10.93 -8.00 19.20
CA ASP A 234 -11.95 -8.98 18.77
C ASP A 234 -12.73 -8.36 17.59
N PHE A 235 -12.27 -8.66 16.39
CA PHE A 235 -12.75 -8.05 15.17
C PHE A 235 -14.16 -8.52 14.82
N TYR A 236 -14.44 -9.80 15.04
CA TYR A 236 -15.75 -10.35 14.72
C TYR A 236 -16.82 -9.74 15.61
N GLU A 237 -16.65 -9.76 16.93
CA GLU A 237 -17.68 -9.23 17.83
C GLU A 237 -17.80 -7.70 17.78
N SER A 238 -16.67 -7.00 17.66
CA SER A 238 -16.66 -5.52 17.72
C SER A 238 -17.00 -4.85 16.40
N VAL A 239 -16.95 -5.57 15.28
CA VAL A 239 -17.16 -4.98 13.95
C VAL A 239 -18.15 -5.81 13.16
N ALA A 240 -17.85 -7.08 12.87
CA ALA A 240 -18.67 -7.90 11.99
C ALA A 240 -20.07 -8.22 12.52
N ASN A 241 -20.18 -8.43 13.83
CA ASN A 241 -21.38 -8.86 14.54
C ASN A 241 -22.04 -7.72 15.35
N GLN A 242 -21.58 -6.48 15.16
CA GLN A 242 -22.12 -5.35 15.92
C GLN A 242 -23.40 -4.80 15.26
N ASP A 243 -24.55 -5.16 15.81
CA ASP A 243 -25.87 -4.71 15.30
C ASP A 243 -26.31 -3.33 15.84
N ARG A 244 -25.60 -2.79 16.84
CA ARG A 244 -25.96 -1.53 17.50
C ARG A 244 -25.09 -0.39 17.00
N ILE A 245 -25.73 0.54 16.30
CA ILE A 245 -25.11 1.82 15.91
C ILE A 245 -25.07 2.73 17.14
N PRO A 246 -23.89 3.25 17.54
CA PRO A 246 -23.78 4.21 18.61
C PRO A 246 -24.57 5.50 18.32
N ILE A 247 -25.16 6.08 19.38
CA ILE A 247 -25.91 7.34 19.29
C ILE A 247 -24.98 8.56 19.38
N GLU A 248 -23.95 8.48 20.23
CA GLU A 248 -22.97 9.54 20.40
C GLU A 248 -22.16 9.72 19.11
N GLU A 249 -22.04 10.97 18.64
CA GLU A 249 -21.49 11.25 17.31
C GLU A 249 -20.03 10.79 17.16
N ALA A 250 -19.19 11.00 18.18
CA ALA A 250 -17.79 10.54 18.15
C ALA A 250 -17.69 9.00 18.08
N ALA A 251 -18.49 8.30 18.89
CA ALA A 251 -18.55 6.84 18.87
C ALA A 251 -19.12 6.30 17.54
N LYS A 252 -20.10 7.01 16.96
CA LYS A 252 -20.70 6.67 15.67
C LYS A 252 -19.71 6.85 14.52
N MET A 253 -18.94 7.92 14.53
CA MET A 253 -17.87 8.16 13.55
C MET A 253 -16.82 7.04 13.58
N ARG A 254 -16.35 6.66 14.77
CA ARG A 254 -15.44 5.52 14.95
C ARG A 254 -16.05 4.20 14.48
N TYR A 255 -17.29 3.93 14.86
CA TYR A 255 -18.02 2.75 14.39
C TYR A 255 -18.06 2.71 12.86
N ASN A 256 -18.42 3.81 12.20
CA ASN A 256 -18.46 3.88 10.74
C ASN A 256 -17.09 3.62 10.10
N ALA A 257 -16.02 4.20 10.66
CA ALA A 257 -14.66 3.95 10.19
C ALA A 257 -14.27 2.48 10.33
N GLN A 258 -14.54 1.87 11.48
CA GLN A 258 -14.30 0.44 11.72
C GLN A 258 -15.10 -0.44 10.75
N GLN A 259 -16.34 -0.09 10.46
CA GLN A 259 -17.16 -0.85 9.50
C GLN A 259 -16.62 -0.76 8.08
N LEU A 260 -16.20 0.43 7.63
CA LEU A 260 -15.64 0.60 6.28
C LEU A 260 -14.30 -0.11 6.12
N VAL A 261 -13.38 0.09 7.08
CA VAL A 261 -12.09 -0.59 7.10
C VAL A 261 -12.30 -2.10 7.19
N GLY A 262 -13.14 -2.54 8.12
CA GLY A 262 -13.45 -3.96 8.32
C GLY A 262 -14.05 -4.61 7.08
N ALA A 263 -14.97 -3.92 6.39
CA ALA A 263 -15.51 -4.38 5.14
C ALA A 263 -14.40 -4.62 4.09
N ALA A 264 -13.49 -3.66 3.92
CA ALA A 264 -12.39 -3.78 2.96
C ALA A 264 -11.39 -4.88 3.33
N LEU A 265 -11.01 -4.97 4.62
CA LEU A 265 -10.12 -6.03 5.12
C LEU A 265 -10.72 -7.42 4.92
N VAL A 266 -12.02 -7.60 5.17
CA VAL A 266 -12.69 -8.90 4.99
C VAL A 266 -12.80 -9.28 3.51
N GLN A 267 -12.92 -8.30 2.60
CA GLN A 267 -12.89 -8.58 1.17
C GLN A 267 -11.57 -9.25 0.77
N GLU A 268 -10.44 -8.69 1.22
CA GLU A 268 -9.10 -9.20 0.92
C GLU A 268 -8.80 -10.49 1.71
N TYR A 269 -9.08 -10.50 3.01
CA TYR A 269 -8.87 -11.68 3.88
C TYR A 269 -9.59 -12.92 3.35
N HIS A 270 -10.80 -12.76 2.82
CA HIS A 270 -11.51 -13.87 2.20
C HIS A 270 -10.75 -14.49 1.02
N VAL A 271 -10.15 -13.65 0.17
CA VAL A 271 -9.31 -14.10 -0.95
C VAL A 271 -8.06 -14.81 -0.41
N MET A 272 -7.41 -14.26 0.62
CA MET A 272 -6.26 -14.92 1.27
C MET A 272 -6.60 -16.33 1.76
N ILE A 273 -7.78 -16.54 2.35
CA ILE A 273 -8.22 -17.88 2.78
C ILE A 273 -8.58 -18.79 1.59
N GLN A 274 -9.20 -18.24 0.55
CA GLN A 274 -9.59 -19.00 -0.65
C GLN A 274 -8.42 -19.48 -1.48
N GLU A 275 -7.37 -18.67 -1.60
CA GLU A 275 -6.18 -18.95 -2.39
C GLU A 275 -5.03 -19.53 -1.53
N GLY A 276 -5.17 -19.51 -0.21
CA GLY A 276 -4.16 -20.04 0.72
C GLY A 276 -2.94 -19.12 0.86
N LEU A 277 -3.14 -17.81 0.79
CA LEU A 277 -2.10 -16.79 0.86
C LEU A 277 -1.70 -16.49 2.31
N ALA A 278 -0.40 -16.34 2.54
CA ALA A 278 0.12 -15.89 3.83
C ALA A 278 0.07 -14.37 3.96
N PHE A 279 0.41 -13.66 2.89
CA PHE A 279 0.50 -12.21 2.86
C PHE A 279 -0.41 -11.64 1.77
N SER A 280 -0.86 -10.42 2.00
CA SER A 280 -1.57 -9.58 1.04
C SER A 280 -1.45 -8.12 1.46
N TYR A 281 -2.03 -7.21 0.70
CA TYR A 281 -2.19 -5.84 1.13
C TYR A 281 -3.44 -5.19 0.57
N LEU A 282 -3.83 -4.09 1.20
CA LEU A 282 -4.83 -3.16 0.71
C LEU A 282 -4.16 -1.81 0.47
N THR A 283 -4.55 -1.09 -0.58
CA THR A 283 -4.03 0.26 -0.85
C THR A 283 -5.12 1.21 -1.34
N ASN A 284 -4.94 2.49 -1.00
CA ASN A 284 -5.70 3.59 -1.59
C ASN A 284 -4.81 4.53 -2.43
N GLY A 285 -3.57 4.16 -2.72
CA GLY A 285 -2.59 4.99 -3.44
C GLY A 285 -1.80 5.95 -2.55
N LEU A 286 -2.33 6.31 -1.37
CA LEU A 286 -1.67 7.17 -0.39
C LEU A 286 -1.16 6.41 0.83
N ALA A 287 -1.81 5.31 1.17
CA ALA A 287 -1.48 4.44 2.29
C ALA A 287 -1.66 2.97 1.88
N LEU A 288 -0.88 2.11 2.52
CA LEU A 288 -0.97 0.65 2.39
C LEU A 288 -1.30 0.04 3.74
N VAL A 289 -2.07 -1.04 3.73
CA VAL A 289 -2.25 -1.91 4.90
C VAL A 289 -1.69 -3.27 4.52
N LEU A 290 -0.51 -3.59 5.05
CA LEU A 290 0.12 -4.89 4.83
C LEU A 290 -0.54 -5.93 5.72
N LEU A 291 -0.87 -7.08 5.15
CA LEU A 291 -1.67 -8.11 5.80
C LEU A 291 -0.88 -9.42 5.92
N TYR A 292 -1.05 -10.09 7.05
CA TYR A 292 -0.49 -11.40 7.30
C TYR A 292 -1.50 -12.31 8.03
N VAL A 293 -1.69 -13.51 7.51
CA VAL A 293 -2.44 -14.59 8.19
C VAL A 293 -1.42 -15.65 8.58
N PRO A 294 -1.31 -16.09 9.84
CA PRO A 294 -0.41 -17.17 10.21
C PRO A 294 -1.03 -18.53 9.87
N GLU A 295 -0.18 -19.49 9.49
CA GLU A 295 -0.65 -20.83 9.10
C GLU A 295 -1.34 -21.58 10.25
N TYR A 296 -0.81 -21.48 11.46
CA TYR A 296 -1.33 -22.19 12.64
C TYR A 296 -2.61 -21.59 13.22
N ASN A 297 -2.96 -20.35 12.84
CA ASN A 297 -4.09 -19.62 13.40
C ASN A 297 -4.74 -18.71 12.35
N PRO A 298 -5.52 -19.28 11.40
CA PRO A 298 -6.20 -18.49 10.39
C PRO A 298 -7.16 -17.45 10.99
N GLY A 299 -7.69 -17.67 12.20
CA GLY A 299 -8.63 -16.76 12.87
C GLY A 299 -8.06 -15.40 13.28
N THR A 300 -6.80 -15.12 13.01
CA THR A 300 -6.17 -13.81 13.30
C THR A 300 -5.57 -13.22 12.04
N LEU A 301 -6.04 -12.03 11.68
CA LEU A 301 -5.45 -11.20 10.65
C LEU A 301 -4.50 -10.21 11.32
N PHE A 302 -3.23 -10.25 10.94
CA PHE A 302 -2.25 -9.25 11.31
C PHE A 302 -2.25 -8.14 10.27
N TYR A 303 -2.12 -6.89 10.73
CA TYR A 303 -2.06 -5.72 9.85
C TYR A 303 -0.91 -4.78 10.23
N TYR A 304 -0.37 -4.06 9.25
CA TYR A 304 0.56 -2.95 9.47
C TYR A 304 0.19 -1.79 8.55
N LEU A 305 -0.16 -0.64 9.13
CA LEU A 305 -0.51 0.58 8.37
C LEU A 305 0.76 1.32 7.96
N CYS A 306 0.83 1.65 6.68
CA CYS A 306 1.96 2.29 6.03
C CYS A 306 1.50 3.57 5.36
N GLU A 307 2.15 4.69 5.62
CA GLU A 307 1.85 5.98 5.00
C GLU A 307 3.11 6.57 4.34
N PRO A 308 3.46 6.15 3.11
CA PRO A 308 4.74 6.48 2.49
C PRO A 308 5.12 7.96 2.53
N ASN A 309 4.18 8.87 2.30
CA ASN A 309 4.46 10.32 2.31
C ASN A 309 4.69 10.89 3.73
N SER A 310 4.21 10.21 4.77
CA SER A 310 4.43 10.54 6.17
C SER A 310 5.71 9.88 6.73
N ASP A 311 5.97 8.64 6.29
CA ASP A 311 7.03 7.77 6.82
C ASP A 311 8.41 8.05 6.21
N VAL A 312 8.46 8.71 5.04
CA VAL A 312 9.72 9.14 4.42
C VAL A 312 10.11 10.52 4.97
N HIS A 313 11.14 10.56 5.80
CA HIS A 313 11.68 11.81 6.35
C HIS A 313 12.76 12.40 5.44
N GLY A 314 12.86 13.74 5.40
CA GLY A 314 13.65 14.47 4.39
C GLY A 314 15.16 14.23 4.38
N GLU A 315 15.72 13.59 5.41
CA GLU A 315 17.14 13.24 5.51
C GLU A 315 17.40 11.72 5.37
N ASP A 316 16.37 10.91 5.13
CA ASP A 316 16.57 9.47 4.94
C ASP A 316 17.25 9.22 3.60
N ASN A 317 18.44 8.62 3.64
CA ASN A 317 19.17 8.15 2.45
C ASN A 317 18.49 6.92 1.80
N PHE A 318 17.17 6.78 1.94
CA PHE A 318 16.36 5.64 1.48
C PHE A 318 16.95 4.30 1.94
N GLN A 319 17.47 4.28 3.18
CA GLN A 319 17.99 3.08 3.83
C GLN A 319 16.86 2.19 4.38
N GLN A 320 15.68 2.76 4.59
CA GLN A 320 14.50 2.05 5.06
C GLN A 320 13.49 1.86 3.91
N PRO A 321 12.71 0.76 3.91
CA PRO A 321 11.65 0.53 2.94
C PRO A 321 10.38 1.33 3.27
N ASN A 322 10.48 2.66 3.35
CA ASN A 322 9.34 3.52 3.72
C ASN A 322 8.52 3.99 2.52
N THR A 323 9.01 3.82 1.29
CA THR A 323 8.25 4.17 0.08
C THR A 323 7.21 3.11 -0.27
N ALA A 324 6.16 3.47 -1.02
CA ALA A 324 5.17 2.51 -1.52
C ALA A 324 5.84 1.38 -2.32
N LEU A 325 6.72 1.75 -3.26
CA LEU A 325 7.48 0.82 -4.09
C LEU A 325 8.30 -0.16 -3.25
N ALA A 326 9.06 0.34 -2.26
CA ALA A 326 9.89 -0.51 -1.41
C ALA A 326 9.05 -1.48 -0.58
N ARG A 327 7.89 -1.05 -0.05
CA ARG A 327 6.99 -1.89 0.75
C ARG A 327 6.35 -2.99 -0.07
N VAL A 328 5.81 -2.65 -1.25
CA VAL A 328 5.23 -3.64 -2.17
C VAL A 328 6.30 -4.62 -2.64
N LEU A 329 7.49 -4.14 -3.00
CA LEU A 329 8.63 -5.00 -3.35
C LEU A 329 8.95 -5.98 -2.21
N CYS A 330 9.12 -5.49 -0.98
CA CYS A 330 9.48 -6.33 0.15
C CYS A 330 8.39 -7.35 0.49
N LEU A 331 7.11 -6.96 0.40
CA LEU A 331 5.98 -7.86 0.61
C LEU A 331 5.93 -8.96 -0.47
N CYS A 332 6.15 -8.61 -1.74
CA CYS A 332 6.26 -9.58 -2.84
C CYS A 332 7.39 -10.59 -2.57
N LEU A 333 8.60 -10.08 -2.26
CA LEU A 333 9.77 -10.90 -1.92
C LEU A 333 9.54 -11.82 -0.72
N LEU A 334 8.86 -11.33 0.31
CA LEU A 334 8.45 -12.13 1.46
C LEU A 334 7.45 -13.22 1.05
N SER A 335 6.48 -12.87 0.21
CA SER A 335 5.45 -13.80 -0.27
C SER A 335 6.02 -14.94 -1.10
N PHE A 336 7.02 -14.70 -1.96
CA PHE A 336 7.66 -15.79 -2.70
C PHE A 336 8.35 -16.82 -1.80
N THR A 337 8.76 -16.43 -0.59
CA THR A 337 9.47 -17.34 0.33
C THR A 337 8.53 -18.30 1.06
N VAL A 338 7.21 -18.05 1.02
CA VAL A 338 6.21 -18.85 1.71
C VAL A 338 5.35 -19.61 0.69
N PRO A 339 5.28 -20.95 0.75
CA PRO A 339 4.44 -21.71 -0.15
C PRO A 339 2.96 -21.43 0.10
N LEU A 340 2.14 -21.56 -0.94
CA LEU A 340 0.69 -21.53 -0.82
C LEU A 340 0.21 -22.66 0.10
N ARG A 341 -0.77 -22.34 0.92
CA ARG A 341 -1.40 -23.33 1.81
C ARG A 341 -2.29 -24.24 1.01
N ASP A 342 -2.21 -25.53 1.31
CA ASP A 342 -2.88 -26.58 0.55
C ASP A 342 -4.42 -26.56 0.73
N GLN A 343 -5.10 -27.38 -0.07
CA GLN A 343 -6.56 -27.46 -0.05
C GLN A 343 -7.12 -27.92 1.30
N LEU A 344 -6.38 -28.77 2.04
CA LEU A 344 -6.79 -29.26 3.35
C LEU A 344 -6.82 -28.09 4.34
N TRP A 345 -5.74 -27.30 4.40
CA TRP A 345 -5.67 -26.11 5.23
C TRP A 345 -6.81 -25.14 4.90
N ARG A 346 -7.06 -24.88 3.61
CA ARG A 346 -8.11 -23.95 3.18
C ARG A 346 -9.51 -24.40 3.59
N ASN A 347 -9.81 -25.70 3.47
CA ASN A 347 -11.08 -26.27 3.91
C ASN A 347 -11.24 -26.16 5.43
N THR A 348 -10.22 -26.57 6.19
CA THR A 348 -10.24 -26.51 7.66
C THR A 348 -10.34 -25.07 8.18
N ALA A 349 -9.66 -24.11 7.54
CA ALA A 349 -9.79 -22.70 7.88
C ALA A 349 -11.24 -22.22 7.68
N ARG A 350 -11.83 -22.49 6.50
CA ARG A 350 -13.20 -22.07 6.20
C ARG A 350 -14.26 -22.66 7.14
N GLU A 351 -14.07 -23.89 7.61
CA GLU A 351 -14.99 -24.51 8.58
C GLU A 351 -14.94 -23.89 9.98
N ARG A 352 -13.80 -23.29 10.36
CA ARG A 352 -13.57 -22.72 11.69
C ARG A 352 -13.83 -21.23 11.78
N LEU A 353 -13.72 -20.52 10.66
CA LEU A 353 -13.84 -19.06 10.60
C LEU A 353 -15.29 -18.61 10.66
N HIS A 354 -15.49 -17.40 11.18
CA HIS A 354 -16.77 -16.74 11.12
C HIS A 354 -17.10 -16.32 9.69
N THR A 355 -18.38 -16.07 9.44
CA THR A 355 -18.86 -15.46 8.21
C THR A 355 -19.45 -14.10 8.53
N TRP A 356 -19.10 -13.07 7.76
CA TRP A 356 -19.71 -11.75 7.91
C TRP A 356 -21.16 -11.80 7.42
N THR A 357 -22.13 -11.61 8.31
CA THR A 357 -23.57 -11.72 7.98
C THR A 357 -24.25 -10.38 7.75
N THR A 358 -23.72 -9.30 8.33
CA THR A 358 -24.42 -8.01 8.39
C THR A 358 -24.25 -7.22 7.09
N THR A 359 -25.37 -6.82 6.49
CA THR A 359 -25.41 -5.83 5.41
C THR A 359 -25.65 -4.45 6.01
N PHE A 360 -24.70 -3.51 5.89
CA PHE A 360 -25.04 -2.10 6.15
C PHE A 360 -26.03 -1.63 5.10
N ASP A 361 -27.10 -0.96 5.52
CA ASP A 361 -28.06 -0.35 4.60
C ASP A 361 -27.30 0.61 3.65
N PRO A 362 -27.41 0.46 2.31
CA PRO A 362 -26.75 1.33 1.36
C PRO A 362 -27.09 2.82 1.54
N MET A 363 -28.21 3.18 2.18
CA MET A 363 -28.50 4.57 2.57
C MET A 363 -27.55 5.13 3.63
N HIS A 364 -27.05 4.28 4.54
CA HIS A 364 -26.09 4.70 5.56
C HIS A 364 -24.71 5.02 4.98
N ALA A 365 -24.31 4.30 3.92
CA ALA A 365 -23.02 4.50 3.30
C ALA A 365 -22.94 5.85 2.52
N GLN A 366 -24.07 6.36 2.02
CA GLN A 366 -24.16 7.72 1.45
C GLN A 366 -24.16 8.83 2.53
N ILE A 367 -24.69 8.57 3.72
CA ILE A 367 -24.67 9.54 4.84
C ILE A 367 -23.24 9.70 5.39
N ILE A 368 -22.43 8.63 5.36
CA ILE A 368 -21.02 8.67 5.76
C ILE A 368 -20.20 9.64 4.89
N GLU A 369 -20.47 9.71 3.59
CA GLU A 369 -19.79 10.61 2.64
C GLU A 369 -20.11 12.10 2.84
N GLN A 370 -21.29 12.42 3.38
CA GLN A 370 -21.78 13.82 3.50
C GLN A 370 -21.47 14.47 4.87
N THR A 371 -20.76 13.78 5.76
CA THR A 371 -20.46 14.34 7.09
C THR A 371 -19.34 15.40 6.96
N PRO A 372 -19.57 16.70 7.28
CA PRO A 372 -18.65 17.80 6.97
C PRO A 372 -17.29 17.81 7.70
N GLY A 373 -16.97 16.77 8.46
CA GLY A 373 -15.71 16.64 9.21
C GLY A 373 -14.62 15.82 8.50
N TYR A 374 -14.98 15.06 7.44
CA TYR A 374 -14.04 14.19 6.72
C TYR A 374 -13.64 14.73 5.34
N THR A 375 -14.20 15.87 4.92
CA THR A 375 -13.73 16.63 3.76
C THR A 375 -12.60 17.57 4.19
N SER A 376 -11.43 17.35 3.59
CA SER A 376 -10.21 18.18 3.68
C SER A 376 -10.47 19.67 3.95
N SER A 377 -10.01 20.16 5.11
CA SER A 377 -9.79 21.59 5.32
C SER A 377 -8.29 21.87 5.49
N GLN A 378 -7.69 22.23 4.36
CA GLN A 378 -6.67 23.26 4.19
C GLN A 378 -5.36 23.11 4.97
N ALA A 379 -4.31 22.84 4.19
CA ALA A 379 -2.98 23.39 4.39
C ALA A 379 -3.04 24.93 4.47
N ALA A 380 -3.26 25.46 5.68
CA ALA A 380 -2.94 26.84 6.00
C ALA A 380 -1.52 26.89 6.57
N ARG A 381 -0.58 27.37 5.75
CA ARG A 381 0.71 27.89 6.22
C ARG A 381 0.45 28.82 7.40
N SER A 382 0.81 28.39 8.60
CA SER A 382 1.04 29.27 9.72
C SER A 382 2.52 29.15 10.06
N SER A 383 3.30 30.08 9.51
CA SER A 383 4.63 30.40 10.00
C SER A 383 4.52 30.66 11.50
N ILE A 384 4.98 29.73 12.32
CA ILE A 384 5.20 29.98 13.75
C ILE A 384 6.40 30.91 13.80
N SER A 385 6.13 32.21 13.91
CA SER A 385 7.13 33.18 14.35
C SER A 385 7.47 32.83 15.80
N TYR A 386 8.65 32.26 15.99
CA TYR A 386 9.29 32.14 17.29
C TYR A 386 9.52 33.55 17.84
N GLN A 387 8.78 33.94 18.89
CA GLN A 387 9.15 35.09 19.72
C GLN A 387 9.90 34.56 20.95
N PRO A 388 11.13 35.03 21.21
CA PRO A 388 11.86 34.63 22.41
C PRO A 388 11.20 35.24 23.64
N SER A 389 10.86 34.40 24.60
CA SER A 389 10.30 34.81 25.89
C SER A 389 11.34 35.63 26.67
N GLU A 390 10.96 36.86 27.01
CA GLU A 390 11.73 37.69 27.92
C GLU A 390 11.79 37.07 29.31
N SER A 391 13.02 36.98 29.81
CA SER A 391 13.42 36.58 31.15
C SER A 391 12.72 37.40 32.24
N SER A 392 12.32 36.73 33.33
CA SER A 392 12.16 37.36 34.65
C SER A 392 12.95 36.59 35.71
N PRO A 393 13.46 37.27 36.74
CA PRO A 393 14.75 36.97 37.32
C PRO A 393 14.73 35.87 38.40
N ILE A 394 15.81 35.10 38.39
CA ILE A 394 16.18 34.09 39.39
C ILE A 394 16.32 34.77 40.76
N GLN A 395 15.45 34.40 41.71
CA GLN A 395 15.70 34.66 43.13
C GLN A 395 16.69 33.62 43.67
N VAL A 396 17.89 34.10 43.97
CA VAL A 396 18.95 33.36 44.65
C VAL A 396 18.55 33.19 46.12
N VAL A 397 18.31 31.95 46.55
CA VAL A 397 18.24 31.59 47.97
C VAL A 397 19.62 31.07 48.38
N HIS A 398 20.35 31.89 49.14
CA HIS A 398 21.60 31.47 49.78
C HIS A 398 21.32 30.54 50.99
N PRO A 399 22.12 29.49 51.20
CA PRO A 399 22.08 28.72 52.43
C PRO A 399 22.78 29.49 53.56
N ARG A 400 22.16 29.54 54.74
CA ARG A 400 22.84 29.92 55.99
C ARG A 400 22.93 28.70 56.90
N ILE A 401 24.20 28.28 57.05
CA ILE A 401 24.89 27.59 58.16
C ILE A 401 24.33 26.23 58.60
#